data_AF-A0A7S2R3G1-F1
#
_entry.id   AF-A0A7S2R3G1-F1
#
_cell.length_a   1.000
_cell.length_b   1.000
_cell.length_c   1.000
_cell.angle_alpha   90.00
_cell.angle_beta   90.00
_cell.angle_gamma   90.00
#
_symmetry.space_group_name_H-M   'P 1'
#
loop_
_entity.id
_entity.type
_entity.pdbx_description
1 polymer ?
#
loop_
_entity_poly.entity_id
_entity_poly.type
_entity_poly.pdbx_seq_one_letter_code
_entity_poly.pdbx_strand_id
1 'polypeptide(L)'
;RVGVSFSHDPLTDPVSVHLPLHRFVALLGTMLPHAGVAFPPVATVLPDVGLEEDPQTGRRAGLGAIIVELPLRSLVFCAHVGSGLWRRNGSAAALQALNYSHLPLCQHFRDLDLRALQLGTFFLGGDSLVTT
;
A
#
# COMPACT_ATOMS: atom_id res chain seq x y z
N ARG A 1 5.96 -13.85 -18.33
CA ARG A 1 5.59 -12.44 -18.04
C ARG A 1 4.74 -12.47 -16.78
N VAL A 2 5.13 -11.74 -15.74
CA VAL A 2 4.71 -11.99 -14.34
C VAL A 2 4.01 -10.72 -13.81
N GLY A 3 2.67 -10.60 -13.99
CA GLY A 3 1.86 -9.52 -13.38
C GLY A 3 1.37 -9.86 -11.98
N VAL A 4 1.67 -9.06 -10.94
CA VAL A 4 1.41 -9.41 -9.52
C VAL A 4 -0.09 -9.60 -9.27
N SER A 5 -0.48 -10.75 -8.71
CA SER A 5 -1.87 -11.03 -8.30
C SER A 5 -1.94 -10.95 -6.78
N PHE A 6 -2.88 -10.18 -6.26
CA PHE A 6 -3.07 -10.01 -4.82
C PHE A 6 -4.31 -10.79 -4.37
N SER A 7 -4.12 -11.97 -3.78
CA SER A 7 -5.21 -12.74 -3.14
C SER A 7 -5.21 -12.45 -1.64
N HIS A 8 -6.25 -11.77 -1.16
CA HIS A 8 -6.47 -11.57 0.26
C HIS A 8 -7.93 -11.81 0.59
N ASP A 9 -8.16 -12.63 1.61
CA ASP A 9 -9.48 -12.88 2.13
C ASP A 9 -9.67 -12.05 3.40
N PRO A 10 -10.49 -10.98 3.35
CA PRO A 10 -10.69 -10.10 4.50
C PRO A 10 -11.39 -10.79 5.69
N LEU A 11 -11.95 -11.99 5.50
CA LEU A 11 -12.63 -12.75 6.56
C LEU A 11 -11.68 -13.65 7.35
N THR A 12 -10.54 -14.01 6.77
CA THR A 12 -9.71 -15.12 7.25
C THR A 12 -8.28 -14.69 7.56
N ASP A 13 -7.80 -13.63 6.90
CA ASP A 13 -6.42 -13.17 7.05
C ASP A 13 -6.26 -12.21 8.26
N PRO A 14 -5.22 -12.39 9.11
CA PRO A 14 -4.96 -11.51 10.24
C PRO A 14 -4.56 -10.10 9.76
N VAL A 15 -5.31 -9.08 10.18
CA VAL A 15 -5.01 -7.67 9.88
C VAL A 15 -4.27 -7.05 11.07
N SER A 16 -3.03 -6.60 10.87
CA SER A 16 -2.30 -5.82 11.87
C SER A 16 -2.76 -4.35 11.82
N VAL A 17 -3.15 -3.80 12.97
CA VAL A 17 -3.74 -2.45 13.12
C VAL A 17 -2.67 -1.37 13.43
N HIS A 18 -1.41 -1.77 13.55
CA HIS A 18 -0.32 -0.80 13.78
C HIS A 18 -0.06 0.02 12.53
N LEU A 19 0.34 1.28 12.72
CA LEU A 19 0.70 2.24 11.66
C LEU A 19 1.31 1.47 10.49
N PRO A 20 0.55 1.31 9.39
CA PRO A 20 0.82 0.17 8.53
C PRO A 20 2.19 0.39 7.90
N LEU A 21 3.04 -0.63 7.96
CA LEU A 21 4.48 -0.54 7.69
C LEU A 21 4.81 0.27 6.44
N HIS A 22 3.97 0.19 5.41
CA HIS A 22 4.07 0.97 4.18
C HIS A 22 4.09 2.50 4.41
N ARG A 23 3.30 3.05 5.35
CA ARG A 23 3.30 4.49 5.68
C ARG A 23 4.58 4.90 6.39
N PHE A 24 5.07 4.06 7.30
CA PHE A 24 6.35 4.29 7.97
C PHE A 24 7.50 4.30 6.95
N VAL A 25 7.54 3.31 6.06
CA VAL A 25 8.55 3.21 5.00
C VAL A 25 8.45 4.41 4.03
N ALA A 26 7.24 4.83 3.64
CA ALA A 26 7.02 6.02 2.82
C ALA A 26 7.50 7.31 3.50
N LEU A 27 7.28 7.43 4.82
CA LEU A 27 7.78 8.55 5.61
C LEU A 27 9.31 8.56 5.65
N LEU A 28 9.95 7.41 5.89
CA LEU A 28 11.42 7.31 5.85
C LEU A 28 11.98 7.66 4.46
N GLY A 29 11.37 7.17 3.39
CA GLY A 29 11.74 7.49 2.01
C GLY A 29 11.63 8.98 1.69
N THR A 30 10.77 9.70 2.41
CA THR A 30 10.64 11.15 2.28
C THR A 30 11.63 11.89 3.19
N MET A 31 11.79 11.46 4.44
CA MET A 31 12.55 12.19 5.46
C MET A 31 14.07 12.01 5.35
N LEU A 32 14.54 10.80 5.03
CA LEU A 32 15.98 10.50 4.97
C LEU A 32 16.73 11.37 3.95
N PRO A 33 16.22 11.58 2.72
CA PRO A 33 16.86 12.49 1.76
C PRO A 33 17.00 13.93 2.26
N HIS A 34 16.00 14.43 3.00
CA HIS A 34 16.06 15.78 3.61
C HIS A 34 17.10 15.87 4.72
N ALA A 35 17.40 14.75 5.38
CA ALA A 35 18.48 14.64 6.37
C ALA A 35 19.87 14.36 5.76
N GLY A 36 19.99 14.33 4.42
CA GLY A 36 21.23 14.00 3.73
C GLY A 36 21.59 12.50 3.76
N VAL A 37 20.64 11.64 4.13
CA VAL A 37 20.82 10.19 4.18
C VAL A 37 20.14 9.56 2.96
N ALA A 38 20.89 8.81 2.17
CA ALA A 38 20.32 8.07 1.06
C ALA A 38 19.34 7.02 1.58
N PHE A 39 18.16 6.91 0.96
CA PHE A 39 17.25 5.82 1.25
C PHE A 39 17.86 4.52 0.71
N PRO A 40 18.17 3.54 1.57
CA PRO A 40 18.82 2.31 1.12
C PRO A 40 17.87 1.53 0.20
N PRO A 41 18.39 0.79 -0.80
CA PRO A 41 17.56 -0.10 -1.59
C PRO A 41 16.86 -1.08 -0.66
N VAL A 42 15.52 -1.13 -0.66
CA VAL A 42 14.75 -1.91 0.32
C VAL A 42 15.11 -3.40 0.31
N ALA A 43 15.46 -3.94 -0.87
CA ALA A 43 15.96 -5.31 -1.04
C ALA A 43 17.27 -5.59 -0.26
N THR A 44 18.06 -4.57 0.07
CA THR A 44 19.31 -4.71 0.85
C THR A 44 19.07 -4.70 2.36
N VAL A 45 18.00 -4.05 2.82
CA VAL A 45 17.68 -3.92 4.26
C VAL A 45 16.81 -5.06 4.76
N LEU A 46 15.94 -5.57 3.90
CA LEU A 46 14.98 -6.62 4.23
C LEU A 46 15.01 -7.69 3.12
N PRO A 47 16.14 -8.42 2.97
CA PRO A 47 16.30 -9.38 1.89
C PRO A 47 15.24 -10.50 1.93
N ASP A 48 14.78 -10.87 3.13
CA ASP A 48 13.87 -12.00 3.33
C ASP A 48 12.39 -11.64 3.35
N VAL A 49 12.04 -10.35 3.42
CA VAL A 49 10.63 -9.95 3.50
C VAL A 49 9.98 -10.05 2.13
N GLY A 50 8.92 -10.85 2.05
CA GLY A 50 8.22 -11.10 0.79
C GLY A 50 8.87 -12.16 -0.11
N LEU A 51 9.81 -12.94 0.44
CA LEU A 51 10.35 -14.12 -0.25
C LEU A 51 9.49 -15.37 -0.09
N GLU A 52 8.46 -15.34 0.76
CA GLU A 52 7.52 -16.46 0.84
C GLU A 52 6.80 -16.59 -0.49
N GLU A 53 6.98 -17.75 -1.12
CA GLU A 53 6.23 -18.14 -2.29
C GLU A 53 4.80 -18.40 -1.84
N ASP A 54 3.86 -17.62 -2.36
CA ASP A 54 2.45 -17.92 -2.19
C ASP A 54 2.19 -19.35 -2.74
N PRO A 55 1.77 -20.31 -1.89
CA PRO A 55 1.56 -21.70 -2.30
C PRO A 55 0.50 -21.87 -3.39
N GLN A 56 -0.41 -20.90 -3.54
CA GLN A 56 -1.52 -20.95 -4.50
C GLN A 56 -1.14 -20.36 -5.85
N THR A 57 -0.24 -19.35 -5.86
CA THR A 57 0.13 -18.64 -7.10
C THR A 57 1.57 -18.91 -7.55
N GLY A 58 2.42 -19.49 -6.71
CA GLY A 58 3.85 -19.74 -6.96
C GLY A 58 4.68 -18.46 -7.05
N ARG A 59 4.19 -17.34 -6.50
CA ARG A 59 4.78 -16.02 -6.68
C ARG A 59 5.40 -15.55 -5.39
N ARG A 60 6.62 -15.01 -5.49
CA ARG A 60 7.28 -14.32 -4.38
C ARG A 60 6.72 -12.90 -4.30
N ALA A 61 5.91 -12.63 -3.29
CA ALA A 61 5.37 -11.30 -3.06
C ALA A 61 6.44 -10.42 -2.40
N GLY A 62 7.45 -9.97 -3.16
CA GLY A 62 8.53 -9.16 -2.63
C GLY A 62 8.03 -7.89 -1.92
N LEU A 63 8.84 -7.30 -1.04
CA LEU A 63 8.52 -6.06 -0.31
C LEU A 63 7.80 -4.97 -1.11
N GLY A 64 8.15 -4.81 -2.39
CA GLY A 64 7.46 -3.87 -3.28
C GLY A 64 5.95 -4.15 -3.36
N ALA A 65 5.55 -5.41 -3.51
CA ALA A 65 4.15 -5.82 -3.53
C ALA A 65 3.47 -5.56 -2.17
N ILE A 66 4.16 -5.84 -1.07
CA ILE A 66 3.66 -5.60 0.29
C ILE A 66 3.47 -4.09 0.56
N ILE A 67 4.39 -3.25 0.08
CA ILE A 67 4.33 -1.79 0.23
C ILE A 67 3.21 -1.19 -0.64
N VAL A 68 2.92 -1.78 -1.81
CA VAL A 68 1.89 -1.29 -2.74
C VAL A 68 0.47 -1.70 -2.34
N GLU A 69 0.28 -2.93 -1.87
CA GLU A 69 -1.05 -3.54 -1.86
C GLU A 69 -2.03 -2.84 -0.93
N LEU A 70 -1.59 -2.56 0.31
CA LEU A 70 -2.47 -1.97 1.31
C LEU A 70 -2.81 -0.49 1.02
N PRO A 71 -1.88 0.35 0.55
CA PRO A 71 -2.20 1.66 -0.04
C PRO A 71 -3.21 1.58 -1.18
N LEU A 72 -3.01 0.65 -2.12
CA LEU A 72 -3.86 0.51 -3.30
C LEU A 72 -5.30 0.19 -2.91
N ARG A 73 -5.49 -0.76 -1.98
CA ARG A 73 -6.82 -1.07 -1.42
C ARG A 73 -7.49 0.13 -0.77
N SER A 74 -6.73 0.91 -0.01
CA SER A 74 -7.26 2.11 0.68
C SER A 74 -7.72 3.17 -0.32
N LEU A 75 -6.96 3.37 -1.39
CA LEU A 75 -7.31 4.29 -2.48
C LEU A 75 -8.52 3.81 -3.28
N VAL A 76 -8.55 2.52 -3.65
CA VAL A 76 -9.68 1.89 -4.35
C VAL A 76 -10.95 1.96 -3.50
N PHE A 77 -10.86 1.67 -2.20
CA PHE A 77 -11.99 1.82 -1.28
C PHE A 77 -12.50 3.26 -1.26
N CYS A 78 -11.62 4.25 -1.10
CA CYS A 78 -12.01 5.66 -1.11
C CYS A 78 -12.67 6.05 -2.45
N ALA A 79 -12.17 5.55 -3.59
CA ALA A 79 -12.75 5.77 -4.90
C ALA A 79 -14.15 5.13 -5.03
N HIS A 80 -14.33 3.90 -4.54
CA HIS A 80 -15.63 3.21 -4.51
C HIS A 80 -16.66 3.92 -3.64
N VAL A 81 -16.25 4.46 -2.49
CA VAL A 81 -17.13 5.27 -1.64
C VAL A 81 -17.52 6.55 -2.37
N GLY A 82 -16.56 7.23 -3.01
CA GLY A 82 -16.81 8.43 -3.82
C GLY A 82 -17.73 8.19 -5.03
N SER A 83 -17.69 7.01 -5.63
CA SER A 83 -18.60 6.60 -6.72
C SER A 83 -19.97 6.11 -6.24
N GLY A 84 -20.20 6.07 -4.92
CA GLY A 84 -21.49 5.68 -4.34
C GLY A 84 -21.75 4.18 -4.29
N LEU A 85 -20.73 3.33 -4.49
CA LEU A 85 -20.88 1.87 -4.39
C LEU A 85 -21.14 1.39 -2.96
N TRP A 86 -20.88 2.24 -1.96
CA TRP A 86 -21.02 1.92 -0.54
C TRP A 86 -22.24 2.56 0.13
N ARG A 87 -23.21 3.09 -0.63
CA ARG A 87 -24.36 3.83 -0.08
C ARG A 87 -25.21 3.05 0.93
N ARG A 88 -25.23 1.71 0.84
CA ARG A 88 -25.97 0.82 1.75
C ARG A 88 -25.20 0.47 3.03
N ASN A 89 -23.90 0.77 3.10
CA ASN A 89 -23.03 0.47 4.23
C ASN A 89 -23.06 1.56 5.32
N GLY A 90 -24.04 2.47 5.25
CA GLY A 90 -24.23 3.56 6.20
C GLY A 90 -23.21 4.70 6.05
N SER A 91 -23.21 5.60 7.03
CA SER A 91 -22.32 6.78 7.04
C SER A 91 -20.88 6.47 7.46
N ALA A 92 -20.62 5.31 8.04
CA ALA A 92 -19.29 4.94 8.53
C ALA A 92 -18.26 4.89 7.39
N ALA A 93 -18.58 4.23 6.27
CA ALA A 93 -17.70 4.18 5.10
C ALA A 93 -17.44 5.57 4.50
N ALA A 94 -18.48 6.42 4.44
CA ALA A 94 -18.35 7.80 4.00
C ALA A 94 -17.44 8.63 4.93
N LEU A 95 -17.60 8.49 6.24
CA LEU A 95 -16.79 9.19 7.23
C LEU A 95 -15.33 8.72 7.21
N GLN A 96 -15.09 7.41 7.02
CA GLN A 96 -13.74 6.87 6.85
C GLN A 96 -13.08 7.43 5.58
N ALA A 97 -13.79 7.46 4.45
CA ALA A 97 -13.28 8.05 3.21
C ALA A 97 -13.01 9.56 3.36
N LEU A 98 -13.86 10.28 4.09
CA LEU A 98 -13.66 11.70 4.40
C LEU A 98 -12.38 11.90 5.24
N ASN A 99 -12.24 11.18 6.36
CA ASN A 99 -11.05 11.24 7.22
C ASN A 99 -9.77 10.85 6.46
N TYR A 100 -9.88 9.93 5.51
CA TYR A 100 -8.75 9.48 4.70
C TYR A 100 -8.28 10.56 3.70
N SER A 101 -9.21 11.25 3.05
CA SER A 101 -8.93 12.08 1.87
C SER A 101 -8.93 13.58 2.12
N HIS A 102 -9.52 14.06 3.22
CA HIS A 102 -9.61 15.48 3.54
C HIS A 102 -8.57 15.94 4.57
N LEU A 103 -8.29 17.24 4.52
CA LEU A 103 -7.46 17.91 5.51
C LEU A 103 -8.10 17.85 6.92
N PRO A 104 -7.29 17.83 7.98
CA PRO A 104 -5.83 17.79 7.97
C PRO A 104 -5.28 16.36 7.90
N LEU A 105 -6.13 15.34 7.86
CA LEU A 105 -5.72 13.95 8.05
C LEU A 105 -5.11 13.32 6.79
N CYS A 106 -5.47 13.80 5.60
CA CYS A 106 -4.97 13.27 4.32
C CYS A 106 -3.44 13.20 4.25
N GLN A 107 -2.74 14.16 4.86
CA GLN A 107 -1.28 14.21 4.87
C GLN A 107 -0.63 13.00 5.56
N HIS A 108 -1.33 12.39 6.53
CA HIS A 108 -0.88 11.21 7.29
C HIS A 108 -1.48 9.90 6.76
N PHE A 109 -2.46 9.98 5.87
CA PHE A 109 -3.13 8.82 5.29
C PHE A 109 -2.90 8.80 3.78
N ARG A 110 -3.82 9.39 3.01
CA ARG A 110 -3.79 9.38 1.54
C ARG A 110 -2.44 9.79 0.96
N ASP A 111 -1.80 10.83 1.48
CA ASP A 111 -0.54 11.33 0.91
C ASP A 111 0.65 10.39 1.22
N LEU A 112 0.63 9.70 2.36
CA LEU A 112 1.63 8.67 2.67
C LEU A 112 1.37 7.39 1.86
N ASP A 113 0.11 7.04 1.62
CA ASP A 113 -0.26 5.89 0.78
C ASP A 113 0.14 6.12 -0.68
N LEU A 114 -0.04 7.34 -1.20
CA LEU A 114 0.43 7.72 -2.54
C LEU A 114 1.96 7.66 -2.64
N ARG A 115 2.69 8.10 -1.61
CA ARG A 115 4.16 7.97 -1.57
C ARG A 115 4.60 6.51 -1.45
N ALA A 116 3.90 5.69 -0.67
CA ALA A 116 4.16 4.26 -0.57
C ALA A 116 3.98 3.59 -1.93
N LEU A 117 2.92 3.93 -2.68
CA LEU A 117 2.74 3.47 -4.05
C LEU A 117 3.89 3.89 -4.95
N GLN A 118 4.26 5.17 -4.96
CA GLN A 118 5.37 5.66 -5.77
C GLN A 118 6.68 4.91 -5.47
N LEU A 119 6.99 4.73 -4.19
CA LEU A 119 8.18 4.00 -3.76
C LEU A 119 8.12 2.52 -4.16
N GLY A 120 6.97 1.88 -3.99
CA GLY A 120 6.75 0.50 -4.43
C GLY A 120 6.86 0.33 -5.95
N THR A 121 6.31 1.28 -6.73
CA THR A 121 6.45 1.31 -8.20
C THR A 121 7.90 1.47 -8.63
N PHE A 122 8.67 2.28 -7.90
CA PHE A 122 10.10 2.48 -8.15
C PHE A 122 10.88 1.18 -7.94
N PHE A 123 10.54 0.40 -6.91
CA PHE A 123 11.21 -0.88 -6.63
C PHE A 123 10.77 -2.03 -7.54
N LEU A 124 9.49 -2.12 -7.89
CA LEU A 124 8.97 -3.20 -8.74
C LEU A 124 9.16 -2.93 -10.24
N GLY A 125 9.28 -1.65 -10.64
CA GLY A 125 9.06 -1.19 -12.00
C GLY A 125 7.57 -0.92 -12.26
N GLY A 126 7.27 0.19 -12.94
CA GLY A 126 5.89 0.63 -13.18
C GLY A 126 5.04 -0.39 -13.97
N ASP A 127 5.67 -1.14 -14.86
CA ASP A 127 5.01 -2.14 -15.70
C ASP A 127 4.40 -3.29 -14.88
N SER A 128 4.96 -3.59 -13.71
CA SER A 128 4.47 -4.69 -12.86
C SER A 128 3.11 -4.42 -12.23
N LEU A 129 2.65 -3.16 -12.19
CA LEU A 129 1.42 -2.75 -11.52
C LEU A 129 0.22 -2.59 -12.46
N VAL A 130 0.46 -2.31 -13.75
CA VAL A 130 -0.61 -2.06 -14.73
C VAL A 130 -1.12 -3.35 -15.37
N THR A 131 -0.38 -4.45 -15.25
CA THR A 131 -0.69 -5.73 -15.91
C THR A 131 -1.68 -6.64 -15.16
N THR A 132 -2.43 -6.13 -14.18
CA THR A 132 -3.55 -6.86 -13.56
C THR A 132 -4.76 -6.93 -14.50
#